data_AF-A0A5C6LNC6-F1
#
_entry.id   AF-A0A5C6LNC6-F1
#
_cell.length_a   1.000
_cell.length_b   1.000
_cell.length_c   1.000
_cell.angle_alpha   90.00
_cell.angle_beta   90.00
_cell.angle_gamma   90.00
#
_symmetry.space_group_name_H-M   'P 1'
#
loop_
_entity.id
_entity.type
_entity.pdbx_description
1 polymer ?
#
loop_
_entity_poly.entity_id
_entity_poly.type
_entity_poly.pdbx_seq_one_letter_code
_entity_poly.pdbx_strand_id
1 'polypeptide(L)'
;MPAGWCIWEWQDQGLWNRRNRSHPITAYGGGFGEYPNDRYFIHKGVIASDRSPKPHYPELKHAYQWISVKKRGSCQWPDQHP
;
A
#
# COMPACT_ATOMS: atom_id res chain seq x y z
N MET A 1 -2.79 -24.27 -11.20
CA MET A 1 -2.97 -22.81 -11.08
C MET A 1 -1.61 -22.21 -10.80
N PRO A 2 -1.22 -21.06 -11.39
CA PRO A 2 0.04 -20.41 -11.04
C PRO A 2 0.04 -20.04 -9.56
N ALA A 3 1.18 -20.25 -8.88
CA ALA A 3 1.41 -19.67 -7.56
C ALA A 3 1.37 -18.14 -7.74
N GLY A 4 0.63 -17.42 -6.88
CA GLY A 4 0.46 -15.98 -6.99
C GLY A 4 1.77 -15.18 -6.92
N TRP A 5 1.65 -13.85 -6.77
CA TRP A 5 2.78 -12.94 -6.75
C TRP A 5 2.94 -12.28 -5.37
N CYS A 6 4.15 -11.84 -5.05
CA CYS A 6 4.44 -11.07 -3.84
C CYS A 6 4.69 -9.61 -4.22
N ILE A 7 3.97 -8.68 -3.58
CA ILE A 7 4.21 -7.24 -3.74
C ILE A 7 5.55 -6.84 -3.13
N TRP A 8 6.24 -5.89 -3.75
CA TRP A 8 7.48 -5.31 -3.26
C TRP A 8 7.30 -3.82 -2.95
N GLU A 9 7.42 -3.34 -1.72
CA GLU A 9 7.54 -4.07 -0.45
C GLU A 9 6.35 -3.74 0.46
N TRP A 10 6.31 -4.32 1.65
CA TRP A 10 5.24 -4.06 2.61
C TRP A 10 5.32 -2.65 3.22
N GLN A 11 6.46 -2.27 3.81
CA GLN A 11 6.61 -1.03 4.58
C GLN A 11 7.80 -0.21 4.06
N ASP A 12 7.68 1.11 4.09
CA ASP A 12 8.83 1.99 3.92
C ASP A 12 9.87 1.79 5.04
N GLN A 13 11.15 1.75 4.65
CA GLN A 13 12.26 1.54 5.58
C GLN A 13 12.85 2.86 6.13
N GLY A 14 12.03 3.90 6.22
CA GLY A 14 12.43 5.18 6.80
C GLY A 14 12.65 5.10 8.32
N LEU A 15 13.63 5.87 8.81
CA LEU A 15 13.99 5.93 10.23
C LEU A 15 13.71 7.30 10.82
N TRP A 16 13.24 7.34 12.06
CA TRP A 16 13.07 8.61 12.78
C TRP A 16 14.42 9.27 13.04
N ASN A 17 14.60 10.47 12.48
CA ASN A 17 15.73 11.33 12.74
C ASN A 17 15.30 12.50 13.64
N ARG A 18 15.89 12.54 14.84
CA ARG A 18 15.60 13.55 15.88
C ARG A 18 16.81 14.44 16.18
N ARG A 19 17.77 14.55 15.24
CA ARG A 19 18.96 15.42 15.39
C ARG A 19 18.56 16.89 15.58
N ASN A 20 17.53 17.34 14.86
CA ASN A 20 16.84 18.58 15.19
C ASN A 20 15.62 18.27 16.07
N ARG A 21 15.67 18.67 17.34
CA ARG A 21 14.62 18.39 18.32
C ARG A 21 13.30 19.11 18.04
N SER A 22 13.33 20.28 17.39
CA SER A 22 12.10 21.02 17.01
C SER A 22 11.50 20.55 15.69
N HIS A 23 12.24 19.76 14.91
CA HIS A 23 11.80 19.26 13.60
C HIS A 23 12.23 17.80 13.39
N PRO A 24 11.63 16.84 14.12
CA PRO A 24 11.84 15.42 13.86
C PRO A 24 11.29 15.06 12.49
N ILE A 25 12.04 14.26 11.73
CA ILE A 25 11.65 13.82 10.38
C ILE A 25 11.83 12.31 10.25
N THR A 26 11.13 11.71 9.29
CA THR A 26 11.45 10.37 8.81
C THR A 26 12.53 10.50 7.73
N ALA A 27 13.74 10.05 8.04
CA ALA A 27 14.89 10.08 7.16
C ALA A 27 14.99 8.83 6.28
N TYR A 28 15.61 9.00 5.13
CA TYR A 28 16.00 7.97 4.18
C TYR A 28 17.50 8.12 3.86
N GLY A 29 18.00 7.42 2.83
CA GLY A 29 19.40 7.49 2.40
C GLY A 29 19.93 8.92 2.27
N GLY A 30 21.03 9.20 2.96
CA GLY A 30 21.68 10.50 3.12
C GLY A 30 21.23 11.30 4.34
N GLY A 31 20.11 10.93 4.96
CA GLY A 31 19.51 11.64 6.10
C GLY A 31 20.34 11.56 7.39
N PHE A 32 21.35 10.68 7.44
CA PHE A 32 22.28 10.57 8.56
C PHE A 32 23.70 11.03 8.21
N GLY A 33 23.93 11.57 7.00
CA GLY A 33 25.24 12.03 6.52
C GLY A 33 26.09 10.93 5.86
N GLU A 34 25.49 9.78 5.57
CA GLU A 34 26.11 8.64 4.94
C GLU A 34 26.27 8.80 3.42
N TYR A 35 27.40 8.35 2.88
CA TYR A 35 27.71 8.32 1.46
C TYR A 35 28.65 7.14 1.14
N PRO A 36 28.41 6.36 0.07
CA PRO A 36 27.31 6.47 -0.89
C PRO A 36 25.96 6.00 -0.34
N ASN A 37 24.85 6.38 -0.99
CA ASN A 37 23.50 5.92 -0.65
C ASN A 37 22.54 5.99 -1.85
N ASP A 38 21.47 5.17 -1.82
CA ASP A 38 20.43 5.10 -2.86
C ASP A 38 19.20 5.99 -2.57
N ARG A 39 19.36 6.99 -1.69
CA ARG A 39 18.35 8.02 -1.39
C ARG A 39 16.96 7.44 -1.10
N TYR A 40 15.98 7.78 -1.93
CA TYR A 40 14.56 7.47 -1.76
C TYR A 40 14.18 6.03 -2.11
N PHE A 41 15.12 5.19 -2.58
CA PHE A 41 14.84 3.82 -3.01
C PHE A 41 14.17 2.95 -1.93
N ILE A 42 14.32 3.31 -0.66
CA ILE A 42 13.72 2.59 0.46
C ILE A 42 12.23 2.93 0.73
N HIS A 43 11.67 3.94 0.04
CA HIS A 43 10.29 4.38 0.21
C HIS A 43 9.36 3.78 -0.85
N LYS A 44 9.24 2.46 -0.84
CA LYS A 44 8.46 1.66 -1.82
C LYS A 44 7.42 0.76 -1.16
N GLY A 45 7.16 0.94 0.13
CA GLY A 45 6.14 0.20 0.86
C GLY A 45 4.72 0.51 0.38
N VAL A 46 3.82 -0.45 0.49
CA VAL A 46 2.34 -0.21 0.50
C VAL A 46 1.87 0.49 1.77
N ILE A 47 2.68 0.43 2.82
CA ILE A 47 2.47 1.04 4.12
C ILE A 47 3.65 2.01 4.41
N ALA A 48 3.36 3.15 5.02
CA ALA A 48 4.40 4.10 5.43
C ALA A 48 5.21 3.59 6.64
N SER A 49 6.32 4.25 6.97
CA SER A 49 7.21 3.83 8.07
C SER A 49 6.53 3.85 9.44
N ASP A 50 5.53 4.71 9.65
CA ASP A 50 4.71 4.78 10.87
C ASP A 50 3.51 3.80 10.86
N ARG A 51 3.42 2.93 9.86
CA ARG A 51 2.32 1.99 9.60
C ARG A 51 1.02 2.62 9.09
N SER A 52 1.01 3.91 8.74
CA SER A 52 -0.14 4.50 8.07
C SER A 52 -0.32 3.92 6.65
N PRO A 53 -1.58 3.62 6.23
CA PRO A 53 -1.83 3.14 4.87
C PRO A 53 -1.54 4.22 3.83
N LYS A 54 -0.90 3.84 2.72
CA LYS A 54 -0.71 4.73 1.57
C LYS A 54 -1.90 4.69 0.61
N PRO A 55 -2.05 5.66 -0.31
CA PRO A 55 -3.17 5.72 -1.25
C PRO A 55 -3.39 4.46 -2.10
N HIS A 56 -2.34 3.69 -2.37
CA HIS A 56 -2.42 2.43 -3.13
C HIS A 56 -2.74 1.18 -2.29
N TYR A 57 -2.82 1.28 -0.96
CA TYR A 57 -3.19 0.17 -0.09
C TYR A 57 -4.61 -0.40 -0.37
N PRO A 58 -5.65 0.42 -0.59
CA PRO A 58 -6.99 -0.09 -0.92
C PRO A 58 -7.02 -0.93 -2.20
N GLU A 59 -6.20 -0.58 -3.19
CA GLU A 59 -6.09 -1.32 -4.45
C GLU A 59 -5.47 -2.70 -4.22
N LEU A 60 -4.40 -2.79 -3.43
CA LEU A 60 -3.82 -4.07 -3.04
C LEU A 60 -4.85 -4.94 -2.30
N LYS A 61 -5.59 -4.34 -1.35
CA LYS A 61 -6.63 -5.05 -0.60
C LYS A 61 -7.71 -5.60 -1.53
N HIS A 62 -8.12 -4.83 -2.54
CA HIS A 62 -9.11 -5.26 -3.51
C HIS A 62 -8.57 -6.37 -4.42
N ALA A 63 -7.35 -6.22 -4.95
CA ALA A 63 -6.73 -7.20 -5.83
C ALA A 63 -6.52 -8.57 -5.17
N TYR A 64 -6.25 -8.61 -3.85
CA TYR A 64 -6.00 -9.84 -3.09
C TYR A 64 -7.26 -10.40 -2.41
N GLN A 65 -8.43 -9.78 -2.57
CA GLN A 65 -9.65 -10.25 -1.93
C GLN A 65 -10.08 -11.62 -2.49
N TRP A 66 -10.56 -12.51 -1.63
CA TRP A 66 -10.94 -13.89 -2.00
C TRP A 66 -12.39 -14.01 -2.50
N ILE A 67 -13.08 -12.89 -2.69
CA ILE A 67 -14.49 -12.85 -3.07
C ILE A 67 -14.67 -11.92 -4.26
N SER A 68 -15.44 -12.35 -5.26
CA SER A 68 -15.87 -11.49 -6.36
C SER A 68 -17.36 -11.24 -6.28
N VAL A 69 -17.77 -9.98 -6.47
CA VAL A 69 -19.19 -9.59 -6.49
C VAL A 69 -19.55 -9.14 -7.91
N LYS A 70 -20.64 -9.67 -8.45
CA LYS A 70 -21.21 -9.25 -9.73
C LYS A 70 -22.64 -8.80 -9.50
N LYS A 71 -23.00 -7.63 -10.03
CA LYS A 71 -24.39 -7.20 -10.05
C LYS A 71 -25.18 -8.20 -10.88
N ARG A 72 -26.20 -8.82 -10.29
CA ARG A 72 -27.16 -9.61 -11.05
C ARG A 72 -27.98 -8.63 -11.90
N GLY A 73 -28.10 -8.88 -13.21
CA GLY A 73 -28.93 -8.07 -14.10
C GLY A 73 -30.34 -7.87 -13.53
N SER A 74 -31.01 -6.78 -13.91
CA SER A 74 -32.39 -6.49 -13.49
C SER A 74 -33.24 -7.75 -13.65
N CYS A 75 -33.67 -8.32 -12.53
CA CYS A 75 -34.67 -9.37 -12.52
C CYS A 75 -35.98 -8.68 -12.90
N GLN A 76 -36.24 -8.53 -14.20
CA GLN A 76 -37.60 -8.36 -14.69
C GLN A 76 -38.26 -9.70 -14.42
N TRP A 77 -38.94 -9.80 -13.28
CA TRP A 77 -39.94 -10.82 -13.08
C TRP A 77 -40.94 -10.66 -14.23
N PRO A 78 -41.16 -11.68 -15.06
CA PRO A 78 -42.29 -11.62 -15.96
C PRO A 78 -43.53 -11.61 -15.07
N ASP A 79 -44.35 -10.57 -15.22
CA ASP A 79 -45.72 -10.54 -14.73
C ASP A 79 -46.45 -11.72 -15.41
N GLN A 80 -46.34 -12.90 -14.81
CA GLN A 80 -47.16 -14.05 -15.12
C GLN A 80 -47.94 -14.33 -13.85
N HIS A 81 -49.17 -13.83 -13.81
CA HIS A 81 -50.37 -14.63 -13.62
C HIS A 81 -51.59 -13.78 -14.09
N PRO A 82 -52.64 -14.45 -14.59
CA PRO A 82 -53.50 -14.00 -15.70
C PRO A 82 -54.32 -12.72 -15.47
#